data_AF-A0A661KUN3-F1
#
_entry.id   AF-A0A661KUN3-F1
#
_cell.length_a   1.000
_cell.length_b   1.000
_cell.length_c   1.000
_cell.angle_alpha   90.00
_cell.angle_beta   90.00
_cell.angle_gamma   90.00
#
_symmetry.space_group_name_H-M   'P 1'
#
loop_
_entity.id
_entity.type
_entity.pdbx_description
1 polymer ?
#
loop_
_entity_poly.entity_id
_entity_poly.type
_entity_poly.pdbx_seq_one_letter_code
_entity_poly.pdbx_strand_id
1 'polypeptide(L)'
;MNGRIQRLREKLNQEKGRLRQLELSIAAKEERLEELDSYLAKIDTAREIARKVAKETQRKLEFRIADLVTLALSSVFEDPYGFSVEFVSRRGKTE
;
A
#
# COMPACT_ATOMS: atom_id res chain seq x y z
N MET A 1 -36.01 37.99 37.42
CA MET A 1 -36.06 36.55 37.06
C MET A 1 -35.92 36.27 35.55
N ASN A 2 -36.53 37.06 34.66
CA ASN A 2 -36.49 36.80 33.20
C ASN A 2 -35.10 36.76 32.56
N GLY A 3 -34.16 37.63 32.94
CA GLY A 3 -32.82 37.65 32.34
C GLY A 3 -31.96 36.41 32.63
N ARG A 4 -32.20 35.69 33.73
CA ARG A 4 -31.48 34.44 34.04
C ARG A 4 -32.00 33.28 33.20
N ILE A 5 -33.30 33.21 32.98
CA ILE A 5 -33.94 32.22 32.10
C ILE A 5 -33.53 32.43 30.64
N GLN A 6 -33.46 33.69 30.19
CA GLN A 6 -32.99 34.04 28.84
C GLN A 6 -31.57 33.53 28.58
N ARG A 7 -30.63 33.86 29.47
CA ARG A 7 -29.22 33.41 29.37
C ARG A 7 -29.07 31.89 29.37
N LEU A 8 -29.88 31.18 30.18
CA LEU A 8 -29.89 29.73 30.21
C LEU A 8 -30.40 29.13 28.90
N ARG A 9 -31.43 29.73 28.27
CA ARG A 9 -31.92 29.30 26.96
C ARG A 9 -30.90 29.54 25.85
N GLU A 10 -30.24 30.69 25.84
CA GLU A 10 -29.18 31.02 24.88
C GLU A 10 -28.03 30.02 24.97
N LYS A 11 -27.56 29.74 26.20
CA LYS A 11 -26.52 28.74 26.44
C LYS A 11 -26.96 27.35 25.99
N LEU A 12 -28.19 26.93 26.30
CA LEU A 12 -28.73 25.65 25.85
C LEU A 12 -28.75 25.54 24.32
N ASN A 13 -29.18 26.59 23.62
CA ASN A 13 -29.22 26.60 22.16
C ASN A 13 -27.81 26.55 21.55
N GLN A 14 -26.85 27.25 22.15
CA GLN A 14 -25.45 27.20 21.74
C GLN A 14 -24.87 25.79 21.90
N GLU A 15 -25.06 25.15 23.05
CA GLU A 15 -24.55 23.79 23.28
C GLU A 15 -25.26 22.75 22.39
N LYS A 16 -26.56 22.91 22.12
CA LYS A 16 -27.28 22.07 21.14
C LYS A 16 -26.70 22.20 19.73
N GLY A 17 -26.36 23.42 19.31
CA GLY A 17 -25.71 23.66 18.02
C GLY A 17 -24.35 22.99 17.92
N ARG A 18 -23.53 23.10 18.98
CA ARG A 18 -22.23 22.42 19.07
C ARG A 18 -22.36 20.91 19.05
N LEU A 19 -23.32 20.35 19.79
CA LEU A 19 -23.61 18.91 19.79
C LEU A 19 -23.92 18.42 18.38
N ARG A 20 -24.85 19.09 17.69
CA ARG A 20 -25.22 18.74 16.31
C ARG A 20 -24.02 18.83 15.35
N GLN A 21 -23.19 19.86 15.48
CA GLN A 21 -21.98 19.99 14.66
C GLN A 21 -20.99 18.85 14.94
N LEU A 22 -20.84 18.45 16.20
CA LEU A 22 -19.97 17.36 16.59
C LEU A 22 -20.48 16.03 16.05
N GLU A 23 -21.78 15.75 16.15
CA GLU A 23 -22.43 14.56 15.59
C GLU A 23 -22.20 14.46 14.08
N LEU A 24 -22.40 15.56 13.33
CA LEU A 24 -22.13 15.60 11.89
C LEU A 24 -20.64 15.37 11.59
N SER A 25 -19.74 15.94 12.40
CA SER A 25 -18.31 15.72 12.23
C SER A 25 -17.88 14.30 12.55
N ILE A 26 -18.54 13.61 13.50
CA ILE A 26 -18.27 12.22 13.83
C ILE A 26 -18.69 11.35 12.65
N ALA A 27 -19.93 11.49 12.18
CA ALA A 27 -20.44 10.73 11.05
C ALA A 27 -19.56 10.87 9.79
N ALA A 28 -19.16 12.10 9.44
CA ALA A 28 -18.28 12.33 8.29
C ALA A 28 -16.88 11.73 8.46
N LYS A 29 -16.36 11.65 9.70
CA LYS A 29 -15.06 11.02 9.98
C LYS A 29 -15.15 9.50 9.93
N GLU A 30 -16.25 8.92 10.40
CA GLU A 30 -16.52 7.48 10.33
C GLU A 30 -16.62 7.03 8.88
N GLU A 31 -17.41 7.73 8.05
CA GLU A 31 -17.50 7.46 6.61
C GLU A 31 -16.11 7.55 5.95
N ARG A 32 -15.33 8.57 6.30
CA ARG A 32 -13.97 8.72 5.76
C ARG A 32 -13.02 7.59 6.20
N LEU A 33 -13.17 7.07 7.41
CA LEU A 33 -12.38 5.93 7.89
C LEU A 33 -12.71 4.68 7.08
N GLU A 34 -14.00 4.39 6.85
CA GLU A 34 -14.42 3.25 6.05
C GLU A 34 -13.89 3.31 4.61
N GLU A 35 -13.92 4.50 4.00
CA GLU A 35 -13.33 4.72 2.67
C GLU A 35 -11.83 4.43 2.65
N LEU A 36 -11.10 4.92 3.66
CA LEU A 36 -9.66 4.75 3.77
C LEU A 36 -9.28 3.29 4.00
N ASP A 37 -10.03 2.56 4.81
CA ASP A 37 -9.82 1.13 5.05
C ASP A 37 -10.05 0.31 3.76
N SER A 38 -11.12 0.61 3.03
CA SER A 38 -11.38 0.02 1.71
C SER A 38 -10.26 0.32 0.72
N TYR A 39 -9.74 1.54 0.72
CA TYR A 39 -8.63 1.95 -0.13
C TYR A 39 -7.33 1.23 0.24
N LEU A 40 -7.04 1.10 1.53
CA LEU A 40 -5.85 0.41 2.04
C LEU A 40 -5.84 -1.05 1.60
N ALA A 41 -6.98 -1.75 1.73
CA ALA A 41 -7.12 -3.14 1.27
C ALA A 41 -6.84 -3.30 -0.24
N LYS A 42 -7.29 -2.34 -1.06
CA LYS A 42 -7.03 -2.32 -2.51
C LYS A 42 -5.54 -2.12 -2.81
N ILE A 43 -4.89 -1.20 -2.09
CA ILE A 43 -3.45 -0.93 -2.26
C ILE A 43 -2.61 -2.14 -1.85
N ASP A 44 -2.93 -2.81 -0.75
CA ASP A 44 -2.24 -4.03 -0.34
C ASP A 44 -2.38 -5.14 -1.39
N THR A 45 -3.58 -5.31 -1.94
CA THR A 45 -3.80 -6.26 -3.04
C THR A 45 -2.97 -5.90 -4.27
N ALA A 46 -2.98 -4.63 -4.68
CA ALA A 46 -2.19 -4.17 -5.83
C ALA A 46 -0.68 -4.37 -5.61
N ARG A 47 -0.19 -4.14 -4.39
CA ARG A 47 1.20 -4.37 -4.00
C ARG A 47 1.59 -5.84 -4.13
N GLU A 48 0.73 -6.75 -3.70
CA GLU A 48 0.98 -8.20 -3.83
C GLU A 48 1.01 -8.64 -5.30
N ILE A 49 0.14 -8.09 -6.15
CA ILE A 49 0.17 -8.33 -7.59
C ILE A 49 1.51 -7.85 -8.17
N ALA A 50 1.92 -6.62 -7.86
CA ALA A 50 3.17 -6.06 -8.35
C ALA A 50 4.39 -6.90 -7.91
N ARG A 51 4.41 -7.36 -6.66
CA ARG A 51 5.44 -8.26 -6.13
C ARG A 51 5.50 -9.58 -6.88
N LYS A 52 4.34 -10.19 -7.16
CA LYS A 52 4.26 -11.45 -7.91
C LYS A 52 4.80 -11.28 -9.33
N VAL A 53 4.38 -10.23 -10.03
CA VAL A 53 4.84 -9.92 -11.40
C VAL A 53 6.35 -9.65 -11.42
N ALA A 54 6.87 -8.90 -10.45
CA ALA A 54 8.30 -8.63 -10.34
C ALA A 54 9.11 -9.92 -10.15
N LYS A 55 8.68 -10.81 -9.25
CA LYS A 55 9.34 -12.09 -8.99
C LYS A 55 9.32 -13.00 -10.22
N GLU A 56 8.19 -13.09 -10.92
CA GLU A 56 8.08 -13.87 -12.15
C GLU A 56 8.97 -13.31 -13.27
N THR A 57 9.04 -11.98 -13.38
CA THR A 57 9.91 -11.30 -14.34
C THR A 57 11.38 -11.56 -14.05
N GLN A 58 11.79 -11.41 -12.78
CA GLN A 58 13.17 -11.69 -12.34
C GLN A 58 13.56 -13.13 -12.64
N ARG A 59 12.70 -14.11 -12.32
CA ARG A 59 12.96 -15.52 -12.63
C ARG A 59 13.15 -15.77 -14.14
N LYS A 60 12.36 -15.12 -15.00
CA LYS A 60 12.54 -15.22 -16.45
C LYS A 60 13.87 -14.61 -16.90
N LEU A 61 14.29 -13.50 -16.29
CA LEU A 61 15.58 -12.88 -16.58
C LEU A 61 16.74 -13.78 -16.15
N GLU A 62 16.66 -14.44 -14.98
CA GLU A 62 17.68 -15.38 -14.52
C GLU A 62 17.95 -16.45 -15.56
N PHE A 63 16.90 -17.14 -16.03
CA PHE A 63 17.04 -18.17 -17.06
C PHE A 63 17.62 -17.62 -18.35
N ARG A 64 17.13 -16.47 -18.83
CA ARG A 64 17.61 -15.91 -20.09
C ARG A 64 19.08 -15.47 -20.03
N ILE A 65 19.51 -14.90 -18.91
CA ILE A 65 20.92 -14.54 -18.70
C ILE A 65 21.76 -15.81 -18.60
N ALA A 66 21.28 -16.81 -17.83
CA ALA A 66 21.96 -18.08 -17.66
C ALA A 66 22.20 -18.81 -18.98
N ASP A 67 21.16 -18.93 -19.79
CA ASP A 67 21.21 -19.58 -21.09
C ASP A 67 22.13 -18.83 -22.05
N LEU A 68 22.05 -17.50 -22.10
CA LEU A 68 22.86 -16.69 -23.00
C LEU A 68 24.36 -16.79 -22.68
N VAL A 69 24.72 -16.70 -21.39
CA VAL A 69 26.12 -16.80 -20.98
C VAL A 69 26.64 -18.22 -21.17
N THR A 70 25.85 -19.24 -20.82
CA THR A 70 26.24 -20.64 -21.06
C THR A 70 26.44 -20.90 -22.55
N LEU A 71 25.56 -20.37 -23.43
CA LEU A 71 25.72 -20.46 -24.87
C LEU A 71 27.01 -19.78 -25.35
N ALA A 72 27.31 -18.58 -24.85
CA ALA A 72 28.55 -17.88 -25.17
C ALA A 72 29.81 -18.62 -24.66
N LEU A 73 29.75 -19.27 -23.50
CA LEU A 73 30.85 -20.09 -23.00
C LEU A 73 31.06 -21.33 -23.89
N SER A 74 29.98 -21.97 -24.32
CA SER A 74 30.03 -23.15 -25.19
C SER A 74 30.61 -22.90 -26.58
N SER A 75 30.63 -21.65 -27.05
CA SER A 75 31.25 -21.31 -28.34
C SER A 75 32.75 -21.04 -28.27
N VAL A 76 33.30 -20.85 -27.06
CA VAL A 76 34.71 -20.48 -26.85
C VAL A 76 35.51 -21.62 -26.22
N PHE A 77 34.89 -22.44 -25.36
CA PHE A 77 35.56 -23.50 -24.61
C PHE A 77 35.14 -24.89 -25.11
N GLU A 78 36.11 -25.80 -25.23
CA GLU A 78 35.85 -27.21 -25.60
C GLU A 78 35.07 -27.98 -24.51
N ASP A 79 35.29 -27.65 -23.24
CA ASP A 79 34.52 -28.15 -22.09
C ASP A 79 33.94 -26.95 -21.30
N PRO A 80 32.74 -26.47 -21.67
CA PRO A 80 32.21 -25.21 -21.15
C PRO A 80 31.56 -25.35 -19.78
N TYR A 81 31.80 -24.36 -18.92
CA TYR A 81 31.10 -24.22 -17.64
C TYR A 81 29.62 -23.82 -17.84
N GLY A 82 28.73 -24.36 -17.00
CA GLY A 82 27.37 -23.86 -16.86
C GLY A 82 27.34 -22.57 -16.04
N PHE A 83 26.65 -21.55 -16.53
CA PHE A 83 26.45 -20.29 -15.80
C PHE A 83 25.05 -20.25 -15.16
N SER A 84 24.96 -19.78 -13.91
CA SER A 84 23.70 -19.57 -13.21
C SER A 84 23.71 -18.23 -12.49
N VAL A 85 22.53 -17.62 -12.35
CA VAL A 85 22.36 -16.35 -11.62
C VAL A 85 21.07 -16.41 -10.82
N GLU A 86 21.06 -15.79 -9.65
CA GLU A 86 19.90 -15.73 -8.76
C GLU A 86 19.71 -14.28 -8.27
N PHE A 87 18.52 -13.72 -8.47
CA PHE A 87 18.12 -12.45 -7.88
C PHE A 87 17.62 -12.69 -6.45
N VAL A 88 18.47 -12.37 -5.48
CA VAL A 88 18.15 -12.50 -4.06
C VAL A 88 17.29 -11.34 -3.56
N SER A 89 16.09 -11.64 -3.05
CA SER A 89 15.22 -10.61 -2.46
C SER A 89 15.62 -10.35 -1.00
N ARG A 90 16.37 -9.27 -0.72
CA ARG A 90 16.60 -8.82 0.66
C ARG A 90 15.43 -7.95 1.13
N ARG A 91 14.88 -8.23 2.32
CA ARG A 91 13.76 -7.45 2.88
C ARG A 91 14.12 -5.95 2.92
N GLY A 92 13.34 -5.14 2.20
CA GLY A 92 13.39 -3.67 2.31
C GLY A 92 14.40 -2.95 1.42
N LYS A 93 15.22 -3.66 0.64
CA LYS A 93 16.09 -3.05 -0.38
C LYS A 93 16.16 -3.93 -1.62
N THR A 94 15.67 -3.38 -2.73
CA THR A 94 15.96 -3.89 -4.07
C THR A 94 17.34 -3.32 -4.44
N GLU A 95 18.39 -4.13 -4.31
CA GLU A 95 19.67 -3.93 -5.02
C GLU A 95 19.79 -5.06 -6.04
#